data_AF-A0A7C6A7K3-F1
#
_entry.id   AF-A0A7C6A7K3-F1
#
_cell.length_a   1.000
_cell.length_b   1.000
_cell.length_c   1.000
_cell.angle_alpha   90.00
_cell.angle_beta   90.00
_cell.angle_gamma   90.00
#
_symmetry.space_group_name_H-M   'P 1'
#
loop_
_entity.id
_entity.type
_entity.pdbx_description
1 polymer ?
#
loop_
_entity_poly.entity_id
_entity_poly.type
_entity_poly.pdbx_seq_one_letter_code
_entity_poly.pdbx_strand_id
1 'polypeptide(L)'
;MFSMVFKKKDLSFLDYGLLNWEMLSDEQKMVYEFLRHISGVITYKELGERFGFHQRKIAYLVKINPFVYVVPCHRVIAKNSIGGYQFSIELKKELLDFEKNI
;
A
#
# COMPACT_ATOMS: atom_id res chain seq x y z
N MET A 1 4.71 3.14 -18.35
CA MET A 1 5.02 2.05 -17.39
C MET A 1 3.75 1.48 -16.76
N PHE A 2 2.97 2.26 -15.99
CA PHE A 2 1.76 1.75 -15.31
C PHE A 2 0.61 1.32 -16.23
N SER A 3 0.42 1.99 -17.37
CA SER A 3 -0.54 1.59 -18.41
C SER A 3 -0.37 0.14 -18.89
N MET A 4 0.85 -0.42 -18.88
CA MET A 4 1.07 -1.83 -19.25
C MET A 4 0.59 -2.80 -18.18
N VAL A 5 0.76 -2.46 -16.89
CA VAL A 5 0.32 -3.28 -15.74
C VAL A 5 -1.18 -3.50 -15.79
N PHE A 6 -1.94 -2.41 -15.95
CA PHE A 6 -3.40 -2.47 -15.96
C PHE A 6 -3.98 -3.03 -17.27
N LYS A 7 -3.33 -2.80 -18.41
CA LYS A 7 -3.81 -3.32 -19.71
C LYS A 7 -3.55 -4.80 -19.91
N LYS A 8 -2.43 -5.33 -19.40
CA LYS A 8 -2.02 -6.72 -19.64
C LYS A 8 -2.24 -7.66 -18.46
N LYS A 9 -2.57 -7.13 -17.26
CA LYS A 9 -2.59 -7.88 -15.99
C LYS A 9 -1.28 -8.67 -15.75
N ASP A 10 -0.19 -8.18 -16.32
CA ASP A 10 1.10 -8.85 -16.31
C ASP A 10 1.99 -8.21 -15.26
N LEU A 11 2.29 -8.97 -14.20
CA LEU A 11 3.15 -8.58 -13.08
C LEU A 11 4.56 -9.18 -13.18
N SER A 12 4.91 -9.84 -14.29
CA SER A 12 6.21 -10.50 -14.46
C SER A 12 7.40 -9.52 -14.47
N PHE A 13 7.14 -8.23 -14.61
CA PHE A 13 8.14 -7.16 -14.53
C PHE A 13 8.57 -6.84 -13.09
N LEU A 14 7.83 -7.32 -12.08
CA LEU A 14 8.23 -7.16 -10.68
C LEU A 14 9.30 -8.19 -10.36
N ASP A 15 10.53 -7.72 -10.17
CA ASP A 15 11.60 -8.54 -9.62
C ASP A 15 11.42 -8.66 -8.09
N TYR A 16 10.80 -9.76 -7.66
CA TYR A 16 10.60 -10.08 -6.26
C TYR A 16 11.92 -10.31 -5.49
N GLY A 17 13.05 -10.54 -6.19
CA GLY A 17 14.38 -10.67 -5.60
C GLY A 17 14.92 -9.37 -5.00
N LEU A 18 14.30 -8.22 -5.33
CA LEU A 18 14.63 -6.92 -4.76
C LEU A 18 13.94 -6.64 -3.41
N LEU A 19 13.08 -7.54 -2.93
CA LEU A 19 12.35 -7.40 -1.68
C LEU A 19 13.23 -7.73 -0.47
N ASN A 20 14.12 -6.82 -0.08
CA ASN A 20 14.95 -6.99 1.10
C ASN A 20 14.31 -6.43 2.37
N TRP A 21 13.60 -7.29 3.11
CA TRP A 21 12.92 -6.92 4.36
C TRP A 21 13.88 -6.57 5.51
N GLU A 22 15.16 -6.97 5.45
CA GLU A 22 16.13 -6.68 6.52
C GLU A 22 16.46 -5.20 6.66
N MET A 23 16.20 -4.39 5.62
CA MET A 23 16.40 -2.95 5.66
C MET A 23 15.28 -2.18 6.37
N LEU A 24 14.19 -2.86 6.74
CA LEU A 24 13.02 -2.23 7.35
C LEU A 24 13.14 -2.22 8.88
N SER A 25 12.62 -1.18 9.52
CA SER A 25 12.41 -1.16 10.96
C SER A 25 11.34 -2.17 11.37
N ASP A 26 11.33 -2.57 12.65
CA ASP A 26 10.33 -3.49 13.19
C ASP A 26 8.90 -2.95 12.99
N GLU A 27 8.71 -1.64 13.11
CA GLU A 27 7.42 -0.98 12.89
C GLU A 27 6.98 -1.07 11.42
N GLN A 28 7.91 -0.93 10.48
CA GLN A 28 7.65 -1.12 9.06
C GLN A 28 7.30 -2.58 8.77
N LYS A 29 8.10 -3.53 9.26
CA LYS A 29 7.87 -4.97 9.09
C LYS A 29 6.47 -5.36 9.58
N MET A 30 6.09 -4.95 10.79
CA MET A 30 4.76 -5.23 11.35
C MET A 30 3.61 -4.68 10.50
N VAL A 31 3.68 -3.39 10.13
CA VAL A 31 2.61 -2.75 9.37
C VAL A 31 2.51 -3.33 7.96
N TYR A 32 3.64 -3.55 7.29
CA TYR A 32 3.66 -4.05 5.92
C TYR A 32 3.23 -5.51 5.84
N GLU A 33 3.65 -6.36 6.79
CA GLU A 33 3.18 -7.75 6.85
C GLU A 33 1.67 -7.82 7.03
N PHE A 34 1.08 -6.97 7.87
CA PHE A 34 -0.37 -6.91 7.96
C PHE A 34 -1.01 -6.45 6.65
N LEU A 35 -0.51 -5.37 6.03
CA LEU A 35 -1.05 -4.84 4.78
C LEU A 35 -0.99 -5.84 3.62
N ARG A 36 0.01 -6.73 3.57
CA ARG A 36 0.08 -7.79 2.55
C ARG A 36 -1.13 -8.73 2.57
N HIS A 37 -1.77 -8.89 3.72
CA HIS A 37 -2.81 -9.88 3.95
C HIS A 37 -4.21 -9.29 4.09
N ILE A 38 -4.37 -7.96 4.06
CA ILE A 38 -5.70 -7.36 4.15
C ILE A 38 -6.53 -7.61 2.89
N SER A 39 -7.80 -7.91 3.08
CA SER A 39 -8.82 -7.89 2.04
C SER A 39 -9.53 -6.53 2.04
N GLY A 40 -9.58 -5.84 0.91
CA GLY A 40 -10.22 -4.53 0.79
C GLY A 40 -9.41 -3.37 1.38
N VAL A 41 -10.10 -2.28 1.72
CA VAL A 41 -9.48 -1.04 2.20
C VAL A 41 -9.48 -0.94 3.73
N ILE A 42 -8.51 -0.23 4.28
CA ILE A 42 -8.43 0.11 5.71
C ILE A 42 -8.11 1.59 5.87
N THR A 43 -8.63 2.25 6.90
CA THR A 43 -8.31 3.65 7.16
C THR A 43 -7.00 3.80 7.93
N TYR A 44 -6.33 4.96 7.77
CA TYR A 44 -5.17 5.31 8.61
C TYR A 44 -5.48 5.27 10.12
N LYS A 45 -6.75 5.55 10.49
CA LYS A 45 -7.20 5.54 11.88
C LYS A 45 -7.28 4.11 12.41
N GLU A 46 -7.97 3.21 11.71
CA GLU A 46 -8.10 1.80 12.11
C GLU A 46 -6.75 1.11 12.19
N LEU A 47 -5.86 1.39 11.23
CA LEU A 47 -4.51 0.85 11.24
C LEU A 47 -3.68 1.41 12.42
N GLY A 48 -3.91 2.68 12.78
CA GLY A 48 -3.30 3.29 13.96
C GLY A 48 -3.78 2.66 15.26
N GLU A 49 -5.10 2.48 15.41
CA GLU A 49 -5.71 1.81 16.57
C GLU A 49 -5.20 0.36 16.72
N ARG A 50 -5.05 -0.36 15.60
CA ARG A 50 -4.54 -1.73 15.60
C ARG A 50 -3.11 -1.87 16.12
N PHE A 51 -2.23 -0.93 15.78
CA PHE A 51 -0.80 -1.01 16.10
C PHE A 51 -0.37 -0.09 17.25
N GLY A 52 -1.32 0.60 17.90
CA GLY A 52 -1.01 1.56 18.96
C GLY A 52 -0.24 2.79 18.45
N PHE A 53 -0.44 3.16 17.19
CA PHE A 53 0.23 4.29 16.55
C PHE A 53 -0.74 5.43 16.22
N HIS A 54 -0.26 6.66 16.32
CA HIS A 54 -1.00 7.81 15.82
C HIS A 54 -1.16 7.70 14.29
N GLN A 55 -2.33 8.06 13.76
CA GLN A 55 -2.63 7.99 12.30
C GLN A 55 -1.59 8.67 11.39
N ARG A 56 -0.94 9.74 11.89
CA ARG A 56 0.17 10.43 11.18
C ARG A 56 1.42 9.54 11.03
N LYS A 57 1.73 8.72 12.03
CA LYS A 57 2.84 7.77 11.98
C LYS A 57 2.55 6.66 10.98
N ILE A 58 1.32 6.15 10.96
CA ILE A 58 0.87 5.22 9.91
C ILE A 58 1.01 5.85 8.53
N ALA A 59 0.54 7.09 8.34
CA ALA A 59 0.65 7.77 7.06
C ALA A 59 2.13 7.90 6.61
N TYR A 60 3.05 8.16 7.53
CA TYR A 60 4.49 8.16 7.25
C TYR A 60 5.01 6.78 6.85
N LEU A 61 4.75 5.74 7.65
CA LEU A 61 5.20 4.36 7.36
C LEU A 61 4.71 3.88 5.99
N VAL A 62 3.44 4.17 5.66
CA VAL A 62 2.83 3.82 4.38
C VAL A 62 3.42 4.64 3.23
N LYS A 63 3.77 5.92 3.46
CA LYS A 63 4.37 6.82 2.46
C LYS A 63 5.79 6.40 2.06
N ILE A 64 6.55 5.77 2.95
CA ILE A 64 7.94 5.36 2.68
C ILE A 64 8.06 3.89 2.27
N ASN A 65 6.95 3.25 1.91
CA ASN A 65 6.93 1.84 1.52
C ASN A 65 7.80 1.61 0.25
N PRO A 66 8.93 0.88 0.34
CA PRO A 66 9.76 0.60 -0.82
C PRO A 66 9.16 -0.50 -1.72
N PHE A 67 8.19 -1.27 -1.20
CA PHE A 67 7.64 -2.47 -1.83
C PHE A 67 6.23 -2.21 -2.37
N VAL A 68 6.13 -1.18 -3.20
CA VAL A 68 4.87 -0.77 -3.82
C VAL A 68 4.32 -1.95 -4.65
N TYR A 69 3.00 -2.14 -4.65
CA TYR A 69 2.26 -3.28 -5.23
C TYR A 69 2.33 -4.58 -4.43
N VAL A 70 3.49 -4.96 -3.90
CA VAL A 70 3.61 -6.15 -3.04
C VAL A 70 3.00 -5.89 -1.67
N VAL A 71 3.33 -4.73 -1.10
CA VAL A 71 2.66 -4.18 0.07
C VAL A 71 1.64 -3.17 -0.45
N PRO A 72 0.32 -3.47 -0.39
CA PRO A 72 -0.72 -2.69 -1.05
C PRO A 72 -1.06 -1.41 -0.27
N CYS A 73 -0.10 -0.47 -0.21
CA CYS A 73 -0.26 0.81 0.48
C CYS A 73 -1.39 1.68 -0.10
N HIS A 74 -1.81 1.45 -1.35
CA HIS A 74 -2.97 2.11 -1.97
C HIS A 74 -4.30 1.74 -1.30
N ARG A 75 -4.38 0.61 -0.59
CA ARG A 75 -5.56 0.18 0.19
C ARG A 75 -5.72 0.95 1.50
N VAL A 76 -4.72 1.72 1.94
CA VAL A 76 -4.82 2.56 3.14
C VAL A 76 -5.41 3.92 2.77
N ILE A 77 -6.64 4.21 3.21
CA ILE A 77 -7.40 5.41 2.84
C ILE A 77 -7.64 6.35 4.02
N ALA A 78 -8.07 7.59 3.75
CA ALA A 78 -8.57 8.47 4.79
C ALA A 78 -10.02 8.13 5.12
N LYS A 79 -10.48 8.49 6.33
CA LYS A 79 -11.85 8.20 6.78
C LYS A 79 -12.93 8.72 5.82
N ASN A 80 -12.71 9.91 5.26
CA ASN A 80 -13.69 10.62 4.43
C ASN A 80 -13.14 10.96 3.03
N SER A 81 -12.01 10.38 2.62
CA SER A 81 -11.42 10.64 1.30
C SER A 81 -10.43 9.56 0.88
N ILE A 82 -9.96 9.62 -0.37
CA ILE A 82 -8.97 8.69 -0.91
C ILE A 82 -7.63 8.73 -0.14
N GLY A 83 -7.32 9.84 0.53
CA GLY A 83 -6.04 10.05 1.22
C GLY A 83 -4.86 10.26 0.25
N GLY A 84 -3.65 10.32 0.80
CA GLY A 84 -2.42 10.53 0.02
C GLY A 84 -1.89 9.25 -0.63
N TYR A 85 -1.02 9.42 -1.62
CA TYR A 85 -0.22 8.35 -2.22
C TYR A 85 1.14 8.89 -2.65
N GLN A 86 2.21 8.10 -2.52
CA GLN A 86 3.57 8.55 -2.83
C GLN A 86 3.75 8.93 -4.29
N PHE A 87 3.05 8.26 -5.22
CA PHE A 87 3.19 8.49 -6.66
C PHE A 87 2.20 9.55 -7.16
N SER A 88 0.90 9.25 -7.10
CA SER A 88 -0.18 10.17 -7.43
C SER A 88 -1.52 9.68 -6.89
N ILE A 89 -2.47 10.59 -6.66
CA ILE A 89 -3.82 10.22 -6.22
C ILE A 89 -4.56 9.47 -7.33
N GLU A 90 -4.29 9.82 -8.58
CA GLU A 90 -4.86 9.22 -9.78
C GLU A 90 -4.49 7.74 -9.86
N LEU A 91 -3.21 7.40 -9.68
CA LEU A 91 -2.75 6.01 -9.69
C LEU A 91 -3.36 5.20 -8.54
N LYS A 92 -3.54 5.81 -7.36
CA LYS A 92 -4.21 5.15 -6.23
C LYS A 92 -5.65 4.78 -6.56
N LYS A 93 -6.39 5.67 -7.23
CA LYS A 93 -7.76 5.41 -7.69
C LYS A 93 -7.78 4.30 -8.75
N GLU A 94 -6.90 4.39 -9.76
CA GLU A 94 -6.76 3.36 -10.79
C GLU A 94 -6.51 1.97 -10.20
N LEU A 95 -5.63 1.86 -9.19
CA LEU A 95 -5.35 0.60 -8.49
C LEU A 95 -6.58 0.04 -7.78
N LEU A 96 -7.28 0.89 -7.01
CA LEU A 96 -8.48 0.47 -6.28
C LEU A 96 -9.62 0.09 -7.22
N ASP A 97 -9.78 0.78 -8.34
CA ASP A 97 -10.79 0.46 -9.33
C ASP A 97 -10.44 -0.81 -10.12
N PHE A 98 -9.15 -1.04 -10.41
CA PHE A 98 -8.68 -2.29 -11.01
C PHE A 98 -8.99 -3.50 -10.11
N GLU A 99 -8.76 -3.38 -8.80
CA GLU A 99 -9.05 -4.46 -7.83
C GLU A 99 -10.54 -4.80 -7.69
N LYS A 100 -11.45 -3.85 -7.92
CA LYS A 100 -12.91 -4.11 -7.91
C LYS A 100 -13.40 -4.91 -9.12
N ASN A 101 -12.62 -4.92 -10.21
CA ASN A 101 -12.97 -5.51 -11.50
C ASN A 101 -12.25 -6.85 -11.77
N ILE A 102 -11.63 -7.44 -10.74
CA ILE A 102 -11.06 -8.80 -10.76
C ILE A 102 -11.97 -9.70 -9.94
#